data_AF-A0A4V1AKS1-F1
#
_entry.id   AF-A0A4V1AKS1-F1
#
_cell.length_a   1.000
_cell.length_b   1.000
_cell.length_c   1.000
_cell.angle_alpha   90.00
_cell.angle_beta   90.00
_cell.angle_gamma   90.00
#
_symmetry.space_group_name_H-M   'P 1'
#
loop_
_entity.id
_entity.type
_entity.pdbx_description
1 polymer ?
#
loop_
_entity_poly.entity_id
_entity_poly.type
_entity_poly.pdbx_seq_one_letter_code
_entity_poly.pdbx_strand_id
1 'polypeptide(L)'
;MENLFEESKNKTRVLILSTQPSVARLLREVLQFHGKDFDFYAENGVFTNSNNDFVIVETSDLAKATLFKPNIVLISSEISGEEVISVLENIIPGGILVYDASLAETVEKSLNFFRKLEYSGTNFSKSNSHFTLQTNIGAIPISSSDENLIKNIDGIKLLSQQFGVMEEDFYEPVMNFE
;
A
#
# COMPACT_ATOMS: atom_id res chain seq x y z
N MET A 1 -12.90 14.99 -4.54
CA MET A 1 -12.68 14.07 -3.41
C MET A 1 -13.95 13.79 -2.63
N GLU A 2 -14.79 14.79 -2.32
CA GLU A 2 -15.99 14.62 -1.48
C GLU A 2 -17.00 13.57 -1.99
N ASN A 3 -16.90 13.15 -3.27
CA ASN A 3 -17.77 12.13 -3.86
C ASN A 3 -17.03 10.86 -4.34
N LEU A 4 -15.74 10.68 -3.97
CA LEU A 4 -14.92 9.59 -4.50
C LEU A 4 -15.46 8.21 -4.12
N PHE A 5 -16.08 8.08 -2.93
CA PHE A 5 -16.78 6.86 -2.54
C PHE A 5 -17.94 6.54 -3.51
N GLU A 6 -18.80 7.50 -3.82
CA GLU A 6 -19.94 7.27 -4.71
C GLU A 6 -19.51 6.98 -6.15
N GLU A 7 -18.47 7.66 -6.62
CA GLU A 7 -17.88 7.46 -7.95
C GLU A 7 -17.25 6.06 -8.09
N SER A 8 -16.77 5.49 -6.98
CA SER A 8 -16.06 4.20 -6.96
C SER A 8 -16.79 3.05 -6.28
N LYS A 9 -18.07 3.21 -5.93
CA LYS A 9 -18.82 2.19 -5.17
C LYS A 9 -18.92 0.83 -5.84
N ASN A 10 -18.85 0.81 -7.18
CA ASN A 10 -18.89 -0.42 -7.99
C ASN A 10 -17.49 -1.00 -8.29
N LYS A 11 -16.42 -0.39 -7.75
CA LYS A 11 -15.03 -0.83 -7.89
C LYS A 11 -14.49 -1.35 -6.57
N THR A 12 -13.40 -2.11 -6.66
CA THR A 12 -12.54 -2.43 -5.53
C THR A 12 -11.77 -1.16 -5.12
N ARG A 13 -12.06 -0.67 -3.92
CA ARG A 13 -11.44 0.53 -3.35
C ARG A 13 -10.21 0.16 -2.54
N VAL A 14 -9.06 0.67 -2.94
CA VAL A 14 -7.76 0.42 -2.32
C VAL A 14 -7.26 1.71 -1.70
N LEU A 15 -7.05 1.70 -0.38
CA LEU A 15 -6.51 2.83 0.36
C LEU A 15 -5.03 2.57 0.68
N ILE A 16 -4.19 3.55 0.42
CA ILE A 16 -2.81 3.62 0.91
C ILE A 16 -2.77 4.78 1.89
N LEU A 17 -2.76 4.45 3.18
CA LEU A 17 -2.60 5.43 4.25
C LEU A 17 -1.10 5.60 4.50
N SER A 18 -0.54 6.71 4.01
CA SER A 18 0.90 7.00 4.09
C SER A 18 1.14 8.51 4.05
N THR A 19 2.23 8.95 4.66
CA THR A 19 2.76 10.32 4.50
C THR A 19 3.89 10.38 3.45
N GLN A 20 4.20 9.23 2.84
CA GLN A 20 5.30 9.07 1.90
C GLN A 20 4.75 8.79 0.48
N PRO A 21 4.77 9.79 -0.42
CA PRO A 21 4.28 9.59 -1.78
C PRO A 21 5.02 8.49 -2.55
N SER A 22 6.26 8.16 -2.15
CA SER A 22 7.06 7.08 -2.74
C SER A 22 6.40 5.71 -2.60
N VAL A 23 5.67 5.45 -1.51
CA VAL A 23 4.97 4.18 -1.27
C VAL A 23 3.93 3.91 -2.36
N ALA A 24 3.05 4.89 -2.59
CA ALA A 24 2.01 4.75 -3.60
C ALA A 24 2.55 4.84 -5.03
N ARG A 25 3.63 5.62 -5.26
CA ARG A 25 4.35 5.65 -6.54
C ARG A 25 4.95 4.29 -6.88
N LEU A 26 5.58 3.60 -5.92
CA LEU A 26 6.15 2.28 -6.16
C LEU A 26 5.06 1.25 -6.50
N LEU A 27 3.95 1.24 -5.76
CA LEU A 27 2.81 0.38 -6.12
C LEU A 27 2.35 0.66 -7.55
N ARG A 28 2.17 1.94 -7.90
CA ARG A 28 1.76 2.34 -9.25
C ARG A 28 2.73 1.82 -10.31
N GLU A 29 4.03 1.99 -10.11
CA GLU A 29 5.09 1.51 -11.03
C GLU A 29 4.97 -0.01 -11.23
N VAL A 30 4.86 -0.77 -10.13
CA VAL A 30 4.70 -2.23 -10.15
C VAL A 30 3.46 -2.62 -10.95
N LEU A 31 2.31 -2.00 -10.68
CA LEU A 31 1.06 -2.33 -11.34
C LEU A 31 1.09 -1.96 -12.83
N GLN A 32 1.69 -0.82 -13.21
CA GLN A 32 1.85 -0.42 -14.61
C GLN A 32 2.81 -1.34 -15.36
N PHE A 33 3.92 -1.72 -14.74
CA PHE A 33 4.87 -2.68 -15.29
C PHE A 33 4.20 -4.01 -15.64
N HIS A 34 3.28 -4.47 -14.79
CA HIS A 34 2.51 -5.70 -14.96
C HIS A 34 1.19 -5.53 -15.72
N GLY A 35 0.98 -4.38 -16.38
CA GLY A 35 -0.18 -4.13 -17.24
C GLY A 35 -1.52 -4.18 -16.51
N LYS A 36 -1.55 -3.82 -15.22
CA LYS A 36 -2.77 -3.76 -14.42
C LYS A 36 -3.48 -2.44 -14.66
N ASP A 37 -4.79 -2.49 -14.90
CA ASP A 37 -5.63 -1.31 -15.06
C ASP A 37 -6.24 -0.87 -13.72
N PHE A 38 -6.12 0.42 -13.40
CA PHE A 38 -6.64 1.02 -12.18
C PHE A 38 -6.80 2.53 -12.34
N ASP A 39 -7.71 3.11 -11.55
CA ASP A 39 -7.69 4.54 -11.26
C ASP A 39 -6.78 4.82 -10.06
N PHE A 40 -6.15 5.98 -10.03
CA PHE A 40 -5.20 6.37 -9.01
C PHE A 40 -5.39 7.85 -8.66
N TYR A 41 -5.65 8.11 -7.38
CA TYR A 41 -5.81 9.44 -6.82
C TYR A 41 -4.78 9.61 -5.70
N ALA A 42 -3.83 10.51 -5.90
CA ALA A 42 -2.82 10.88 -4.90
C ALA A 42 -2.72 12.40 -4.80
N GLU A 43 -2.04 12.91 -3.78
CA GLU A 43 -1.84 14.35 -3.62
C GLU A 43 -1.08 14.98 -4.80
N ASN A 44 -0.20 14.20 -5.45
CA ASN A 44 0.64 14.63 -6.56
C ASN A 44 0.02 14.42 -7.95
N GLY A 45 -1.20 13.89 -8.04
CA GLY A 45 -1.89 13.75 -9.33
C GLY A 45 -3.00 12.72 -9.35
N VAL A 46 -3.82 12.81 -10.41
CA VAL A 46 -4.89 11.86 -10.70
C VAL A 46 -4.59 11.17 -12.04
N PHE A 47 -4.71 9.86 -12.05
CA PHE A 47 -4.62 9.01 -13.23
C PHE A 47 -5.86 8.14 -13.30
N THR A 48 -6.54 8.09 -14.44
CA THR A 48 -7.78 7.33 -14.61
C THR A 48 -7.75 6.59 -15.92
N ASN A 49 -8.18 5.34 -15.90
CA ASN A 49 -8.30 4.50 -17.09
C ASN A 49 -9.78 4.14 -17.32
N SER A 50 -10.18 4.00 -18.57
CA SER A 50 -11.50 3.44 -18.88
C SER A 50 -11.51 1.93 -18.62
N ASN A 51 -12.61 1.42 -18.05
CA ASN A 51 -12.87 -0.02 -17.89
C ASN A 51 -11.88 -0.78 -16.97
N ASN A 52 -11.82 -0.36 -15.70
CA ASN A 52 -11.05 -1.04 -14.65
C ASN A 52 -11.90 -1.31 -13.40
N ASP A 53 -11.48 -2.30 -12.61
CA ASP A 53 -12.16 -2.75 -11.40
C ASP A 53 -11.57 -2.16 -10.12
N PHE A 54 -10.51 -1.35 -10.20
CA PHE A 54 -9.76 -0.87 -9.04
C PHE A 54 -9.64 0.65 -9.02
N VAL A 55 -9.89 1.24 -7.86
CA VAL A 55 -9.47 2.62 -7.57
C VAL A 55 -8.51 2.61 -6.39
N ILE A 56 -7.39 3.29 -6.56
CA ILE A 56 -6.36 3.44 -5.55
C ILE A 56 -6.36 4.89 -5.08
N VAL A 57 -6.37 5.08 -3.76
CA VAL A 57 -6.31 6.40 -3.11
C VAL A 57 -5.14 6.41 -2.15
N GLU A 58 -4.21 7.32 -2.38
CA GLU A 58 -3.18 7.68 -1.42
C GLU A 58 -3.59 8.93 -0.65
N THR A 59 -3.46 8.89 0.67
CA THR A 59 -3.74 10.03 1.54
C THR A 59 -3.11 9.79 2.91
N SER A 60 -2.69 10.88 3.58
CA SER A 60 -2.39 10.89 5.01
C SER A 60 -3.55 11.43 5.86
N ASP A 61 -4.55 12.04 5.21
CA ASP A 61 -5.73 12.61 5.85
C ASP A 61 -6.70 11.50 6.28
N LEU A 62 -6.78 11.29 7.60
CA LEU A 62 -7.66 10.29 8.22
C LEU A 62 -9.14 10.54 7.98
N ALA A 63 -9.57 11.80 7.83
CA ALA A 63 -10.97 12.10 7.55
C ALA A 63 -11.35 11.63 6.14
N LYS A 64 -10.48 11.86 5.15
CA LYS A 64 -10.67 11.33 3.79
C LYS A 64 -10.63 9.80 3.76
N ALA A 65 -9.67 9.19 4.48
CA ALA A 65 -9.52 7.74 4.57
C ALA A 65 -10.80 7.08 5.14
N THR A 66 -11.36 7.66 6.20
CA THR A 66 -12.58 7.16 6.87
C THR A 66 -13.80 7.19 5.94
N LEU A 67 -13.95 8.23 5.13
CA LEU A 67 -15.08 8.37 4.20
C LEU A 67 -15.01 7.44 2.99
N PHE A 68 -13.83 6.91 2.67
CA PHE A 68 -13.59 6.15 1.45
C PHE A 68 -14.12 4.70 1.48
N LYS A 69 -14.37 4.15 2.67
CA LYS A 69 -14.88 2.78 2.88
C LYS A 69 -14.15 1.71 2.06
N PRO A 70 -12.84 1.52 2.28
CA PRO A 70 -11.99 0.70 1.41
C PRO A 70 -12.29 -0.79 1.50
N ASN A 71 -12.03 -1.49 0.39
CA ASN A 71 -11.97 -2.95 0.30
C ASN A 71 -10.63 -3.48 0.80
N ILE A 72 -9.55 -2.80 0.43
CA ILE A 72 -8.17 -3.16 0.75
C ILE A 72 -7.47 -1.93 1.31
N VAL A 73 -6.73 -2.07 2.40
CA VAL A 73 -5.96 -0.99 3.01
C VAL A 73 -4.50 -1.43 3.15
N LEU A 74 -3.57 -0.56 2.76
CA LEU A 74 -2.19 -0.57 3.23
C LEU A 74 -1.99 0.59 4.19
N ILE A 75 -1.49 0.29 5.39
CA ILE A 75 -1.01 1.29 6.35
C ILE A 75 0.50 1.17 6.40
N SER A 76 1.19 2.22 5.98
CA SER A 76 2.64 2.26 5.95
C SER A 76 3.24 2.43 7.35
N SER A 77 4.51 2.03 7.50
CA SER A 77 5.20 1.90 8.80
C SER A 77 5.38 3.21 9.57
N GLU A 78 5.27 4.35 8.90
CA GLU A 78 5.36 5.66 9.56
C GLU A 78 4.04 6.12 10.18
N ILE A 79 2.92 5.50 9.81
CA ILE A 79 1.62 5.78 10.40
C ILE A 79 1.54 5.03 11.73
N SER A 80 1.29 5.76 12.81
CA SER A 80 1.19 5.23 14.16
C SER A 80 0.04 5.87 14.92
N GLY A 81 -0.34 5.26 16.05
CA GLY A 81 -1.32 5.82 16.97
C GLY A 81 -2.73 5.23 16.83
N GLU A 82 -3.56 5.57 17.82
CA GLU A 82 -4.93 5.05 17.93
C GLU A 82 -5.90 5.73 16.93
N GLU A 83 -5.52 6.85 16.33
CA GLU A 83 -6.36 7.57 15.36
C GLU A 83 -6.70 6.72 14.12
N VAL A 84 -5.84 5.75 13.81
CA VAL A 84 -6.01 4.75 12.75
C VAL A 84 -7.26 3.88 12.97
N ILE A 85 -7.74 3.71 14.21
CA ILE A 85 -8.93 2.90 14.53
C ILE A 85 -10.14 3.33 13.71
N SER A 86 -10.32 4.65 13.51
CA SER A 86 -11.41 5.20 12.70
C SER A 86 -11.40 4.68 11.25
N VAL A 87 -10.21 4.49 10.67
CA VAL A 87 -10.04 3.91 9.33
C VAL A 87 -10.36 2.41 9.35
N LEU A 88 -9.90 1.68 10.37
CA LEU A 88 -10.14 0.24 10.53
C LEU A 88 -11.65 -0.09 10.63
N GLU A 89 -12.41 0.74 11.35
CA GLU A 89 -13.85 0.61 11.50
C GLU A 89 -14.61 0.81 10.18
N ASN A 90 -14.00 1.50 9.20
CA ASN A 90 -14.62 1.82 7.92
C ASN A 90 -14.15 0.93 6.76
N ILE A 91 -13.22 -0.01 6.99
CA ILE A 91 -12.94 -1.09 6.05
C ILE A 91 -14.23 -1.89 5.85
N ILE A 92 -14.56 -2.30 4.62
CA ILE A 92 -15.77 -3.12 4.43
C ILE A 92 -15.63 -4.47 5.17
N PRO A 93 -16.72 -5.06 5.66
CA PRO A 93 -16.69 -6.42 6.20
C PRO A 93 -16.12 -7.42 5.18
N GLY A 94 -15.16 -8.23 5.62
CA GLY A 94 -14.44 -9.18 4.76
C GLY A 94 -13.33 -8.55 3.90
N GLY A 95 -13.03 -7.27 4.08
CA GLY A 95 -11.92 -6.58 3.41
C GLY A 95 -10.54 -7.11 3.83
N ILE A 96 -9.48 -6.44 3.35
CA ILE A 96 -8.09 -6.81 3.60
C ILE A 96 -7.34 -5.62 4.20
N LEU A 97 -6.60 -5.87 5.28
CA LEU A 97 -5.69 -4.92 5.90
C LEU A 97 -4.26 -5.44 5.79
N VAL A 98 -3.41 -4.67 5.11
CA VAL A 98 -1.95 -4.80 5.12
C VAL A 98 -1.40 -3.73 6.08
N TYR A 99 -0.62 -4.13 7.08
CA TYR A 99 -0.16 -3.20 8.12
C TYR A 99 1.20 -3.60 8.69
N ASP A 100 1.95 -2.60 9.17
CA ASP A 100 3.21 -2.81 9.88
C ASP A 100 2.95 -3.37 11.28
N ALA A 101 3.79 -4.31 11.72
CA ALA A 101 3.67 -5.02 12.99
C ALA A 101 3.65 -4.09 14.22
N SER A 102 4.18 -2.86 14.10
CA SER A 102 4.05 -1.85 15.16
C SER A 102 2.60 -1.47 15.50
N LEU A 103 1.65 -1.73 14.59
CA LEU A 103 0.22 -1.49 14.78
C LEU A 103 -0.56 -2.71 15.28
N ALA A 104 0.09 -3.84 15.57
CA ALA A 104 -0.59 -5.08 15.96
C ALA A 104 -1.57 -4.89 17.13
N GLU A 105 -1.16 -4.22 18.21
CA GLU A 105 -2.04 -3.94 19.35
C GLU A 105 -3.25 -3.07 18.98
N THR A 106 -3.07 -2.09 18.09
CA THR A 106 -4.15 -1.22 17.60
C THR A 106 -5.12 -2.01 16.73
N VAL A 107 -4.60 -2.88 15.86
CA VAL A 107 -5.40 -3.73 14.97
C VAL A 107 -6.22 -4.75 15.75
N GLU A 108 -5.70 -5.29 16.85
CA GLU A 108 -6.45 -6.21 17.74
C GLU A 108 -7.61 -5.53 18.49
N LYS A 109 -7.57 -4.21 18.67
CA LYS A 109 -8.70 -3.44 19.24
C LYS A 109 -9.85 -3.24 18.25
N SER A 110 -9.65 -3.50 16.96
CA SER A 110 -10.70 -3.30 15.95
C SER A 110 -11.85 -4.26 16.13
N LEU A 111 -13.09 -3.74 16.11
CA LEU A 111 -14.31 -4.53 16.18
C LEU A 111 -14.76 -5.06 14.82
N ASN A 112 -14.09 -4.65 13.74
CA ASN A 112 -14.45 -5.00 12.38
C ASN A 112 -13.74 -6.28 11.92
N PHE A 113 -14.38 -7.04 11.04
CA PHE A 113 -13.84 -8.30 10.52
C PHE A 113 -13.23 -8.09 9.14
N PHE A 114 -11.90 -8.14 9.07
CA PHE A 114 -11.13 -8.13 7.83
C PHE A 114 -9.97 -9.12 7.92
N ARG A 115 -9.46 -9.56 6.77
CA ARG A 115 -8.25 -10.37 6.69
C ARG A 115 -7.04 -9.49 7.03
N LYS A 116 -6.21 -9.95 7.95
CA LYS A 116 -4.99 -9.28 8.41
C LYS A 116 -3.77 -9.84 7.65
N LEU A 117 -2.95 -8.97 7.08
CA LEU A 117 -1.68 -9.25 6.42
C LEU A 117 -0.60 -8.37 7.06
N GLU A 118 0.10 -8.91 8.04
CA GLU A 118 1.14 -8.18 8.77
C GLU A 118 2.48 -8.21 8.02
N TYR A 119 3.26 -7.13 8.11
CA TYR A 119 4.68 -7.10 7.72
C TYR A 119 5.53 -6.44 8.83
N SER A 120 6.81 -6.78 8.92
CA SER A 120 7.69 -6.33 10.04
C SER A 120 8.93 -5.58 9.55
N GLY A 121 8.75 -4.74 8.54
CA GLY A 121 9.83 -4.09 7.80
C GLY A 121 10.67 -5.06 6.96
N THR A 122 11.21 -4.56 5.85
CA THR A 122 12.05 -5.38 4.97
C THR A 122 13.46 -5.54 5.54
N ASN A 123 13.99 -6.76 5.48
CA ASN A 123 15.38 -7.01 5.86
C ASN A 123 16.30 -6.51 4.73
N PHE A 124 17.21 -5.59 5.04
CA PHE A 124 18.13 -5.02 4.06
C PHE A 124 19.50 -4.75 4.64
N SER A 125 20.51 -4.72 3.77
CA SER A 125 21.82 -4.17 4.07
C SER A 125 22.03 -2.86 3.32
N LYS A 126 22.83 -1.97 3.91
CA LYS A 126 23.24 -0.70 3.32
C LYS A 126 24.75 -0.70 3.14
N SER A 127 25.20 -0.49 1.90
CA SER A 127 26.62 -0.34 1.57
C SER A 127 26.81 0.94 0.77
N ASN A 128 27.57 1.89 1.34
CA ASN A 128 27.65 3.27 0.85
C ASN A 128 26.25 3.91 0.73
N SER A 129 25.79 4.13 -0.50
CA SER A 129 24.49 4.71 -0.87
C SER A 129 23.52 3.72 -1.50
N HIS A 130 23.85 2.43 -1.52
CA HIS A 130 23.03 1.39 -2.15
C HIS A 130 22.38 0.50 -1.09
N PHE A 131 21.11 0.18 -1.32
CA PHE A 131 20.36 -0.77 -0.51
C PHE A 131 20.31 -2.13 -1.20
N THR A 132 20.33 -3.20 -0.41
CA THR A 132 20.16 -4.56 -0.90
C THR A 132 19.19 -5.30 0.01
N LEU A 133 18.05 -5.71 -0.54
CA LEU A 133 17.05 -6.49 0.20
C LEU A 133 17.53 -7.93 0.36
N GLN A 134 17.26 -8.51 1.52
CA GLN A 134 17.48 -9.92 1.80
C GLN A 134 16.13 -10.62 1.67
N THR A 135 15.92 -11.34 0.56
CA THR A 135 14.65 -11.98 0.24
C THR A 135 14.80 -13.50 0.17
N ASN A 136 13.67 -14.22 0.17
CA ASN A 136 13.66 -15.67 0.04
C ASN A 136 14.20 -16.18 -1.31
N ILE A 137 14.20 -15.32 -2.33
CA ILE A 137 14.72 -15.63 -3.67
C ILE A 137 16.15 -15.12 -3.89
N GLY A 138 16.76 -14.51 -2.86
CA GLY A 138 18.13 -14.02 -2.89
C GLY A 138 18.28 -12.55 -2.53
N ALA A 139 19.50 -12.03 -2.69
CA ALA A 139 19.80 -10.63 -2.46
C ALA A 139 19.37 -9.79 -3.67
N ILE A 140 18.57 -8.74 -3.43
CA ILE A 140 18.02 -7.90 -4.49
C ILE A 140 18.53 -6.46 -4.32
N PRO A 141 19.40 -5.95 -5.22
CA PRO A 141 19.87 -4.57 -5.15
C PRO A 141 18.76 -3.60 -5.55
N ILE A 142 18.62 -2.49 -4.82
CA ILE A 142 17.61 -1.47 -5.06
C ILE A 142 18.28 -0.14 -5.40
N SER A 143 17.77 0.52 -6.44
CA SER A 143 18.29 1.81 -6.94
C SER A 143 17.88 2.98 -6.06
N SER A 144 16.66 2.94 -5.49
CA SER A 144 16.19 3.98 -4.57
C SER A 144 17.07 4.10 -3.33
N SER A 145 17.26 5.35 -2.90
CA SER A 145 18.02 5.70 -1.68
C SER A 145 17.12 6.06 -0.49
N ASP A 146 15.80 5.94 -0.64
CA ASP A 146 14.81 6.25 0.38
C ASP A 146 14.63 5.07 1.36
N GLU A 147 15.30 5.14 2.50
CA GLU A 147 15.20 4.10 3.54
C GLU A 147 13.77 3.92 4.08
N ASN A 148 12.95 4.97 4.07
CA ASN A 148 11.58 4.89 4.57
C ASN A 148 10.67 4.17 3.56
N LEU A 149 10.94 4.29 2.26
CA LEU A 149 10.35 3.42 1.25
C LEU A 149 10.78 1.96 1.44
N ILE A 150 12.08 1.71 1.68
CA ILE A 150 12.61 0.34 1.88
C ILE A 150 11.88 -0.38 3.02
N LYS A 151 11.60 0.32 4.14
CA LYS A 151 10.85 -0.24 5.28
C LYS A 151 9.43 -0.68 4.91
N ASN A 152 8.85 -0.10 3.85
CA ASN A 152 7.50 -0.39 3.39
C ASN A 152 7.42 -1.42 2.25
N ILE A 153 8.56 -1.90 1.72
CA ILE A 153 8.58 -2.76 0.53
C ILE A 153 7.74 -4.03 0.71
N ASP A 154 7.85 -4.73 1.85
CA ASP A 154 7.05 -5.93 2.06
C ASP A 154 5.54 -5.63 2.17
N GLY A 155 5.15 -4.48 2.73
CA GLY A 155 3.75 -4.03 2.71
C GLY A 155 3.25 -3.76 1.29
N ILE A 156 4.07 -3.09 0.46
CA ILE A 156 3.74 -2.81 -0.95
C ILE A 156 3.67 -4.13 -1.75
N LYS A 157 4.55 -5.09 -1.46
CA LYS A 157 4.54 -6.43 -2.06
C LYS A 157 3.24 -7.18 -1.74
N LEU A 158 2.86 -7.24 -0.45
CA LEU A 158 1.61 -7.87 -0.01
C LEU A 158 0.37 -7.22 -0.65
N LEU A 159 0.40 -5.89 -0.81
CA LEU A 159 -0.65 -5.17 -1.52
C LEU A 159 -0.67 -5.52 -3.02
N SER A 160 0.50 -5.56 -3.68
CA SER A 160 0.64 -5.90 -5.10
C SER A 160 0.08 -7.29 -5.42
N GLN A 161 0.23 -8.24 -4.49
CA GLN A 161 -0.37 -9.57 -4.61
C GLN A 161 -1.91 -9.55 -4.67
N GLN A 162 -2.57 -8.54 -4.09
CA GLN A 162 -4.03 -8.39 -4.19
C GLN A 162 -4.48 -7.96 -5.59
N PHE A 163 -3.55 -7.49 -6.44
CA PHE A 163 -3.76 -7.23 -7.86
C PHE A 163 -3.30 -8.41 -8.74
N GLY A 164 -2.88 -9.52 -8.14
CA GLY A 164 -2.37 -10.69 -8.84
C GLY A 164 -0.99 -10.49 -9.44
N VAL A 165 -0.11 -9.72 -8.77
CA VAL A 165 1.34 -9.69 -9.05
C VAL A 165 2.01 -10.73 -8.14
N MET A 166 2.81 -11.64 -8.71
CA MET A 166 3.50 -12.66 -7.92
C MET A 166 4.70 -12.06 -7.16
N GLU A 167 5.20 -12.77 -6.14
CA GLU A 167 6.31 -12.27 -5.32
C GLU A 167 7.59 -12.08 -6.14
N GLU A 168 7.90 -13.03 -7.00
CA GLU A 168 9.04 -12.97 -7.92
C GLU A 168 8.94 -11.81 -8.91
N ASP A 169 7.74 -11.58 -9.44
CA ASP A 169 7.43 -10.55 -10.43
C ASP A 169 7.47 -9.13 -9.83
N PHE A 170 7.20 -9.01 -8.52
CA PHE A 170 7.21 -7.73 -7.82
C PHE A 170 8.57 -7.04 -7.87
N TYR A 171 9.66 -7.80 -7.74
CA TYR A 171 10.99 -7.21 -7.59
C TYR A 171 11.58 -6.65 -8.88
N GLU A 172 11.11 -7.08 -10.05
CA GLU A 172 11.59 -6.60 -11.36
C GLU A 172 11.47 -5.06 -11.53
N PRO A 173 10.28 -4.45 -11.37
CA PRO A 173 10.15 -2.99 -11.38
C PRO A 173 10.81 -2.32 -10.16
N VAL A 174 10.83 -2.99 -9.00
CA VAL A 174 11.36 -2.42 -7.74
C VAL A 174 12.87 -2.20 -7.80
N MET A 175 13.62 -3.06 -8.50
CA MET A 175 15.07 -2.90 -8.68
C MET A 175 15.44 -1.57 -9.36
N ASN A 176 14.60 -1.11 -10.28
CA ASN A 176 14.86 0.07 -11.12
C ASN A 176 14.12 1.33 -10.64
N PHE A 177 13.40 1.26 -9.51
CA PHE A 177 12.65 2.39 -8.99
C PHE A 177 13.56 3.43 -8.33
N GLU A 178 13.32 4.71 -8.62
CA GLU A 178 14.07 5.87 -8.12
C GLU A 178 13.21 6.82 -7.26
#